data_AF-A0AA37RLP6-F1
#
_entry.id   AF-A0AA37RLP6-F1
#
_cell.length_a   1.000
_cell.length_b   1.000
_cell.length_c   1.000
_cell.angle_alpha   90.00
_cell.angle_beta   90.00
_cell.angle_gamma   90.00
#
_symmetry.space_group_name_H-M   'P 1'
#
loop_
_entity.id
_entity.type
_entity.pdbx_description
1 polymer ?
#
loop_
_entity_poly.entity_id
_entity_poly.type
_entity_poly.pdbx_seq_one_letter_code
_entity_poly.pdbx_strand_id
1 'polypeptide(L)'
;MILDITVAVAPDFHSVRDLAAVDDGTLRYVGTVDGLTGLIFDIEAAGVADGVTLIAASPRIDLRRLGHDVLQRLVARGQRTA
;
A
#
# COMPACT_ATOMS: atom_id res chain seq x y z
N MET A 1 -12.60 -10.88 -1.91
CA MET A 1 -11.83 -10.55 -3.12
C MET A 1 -10.47 -9.97 -2.76
N ILE A 2 -9.51 -10.02 -3.68
CA ILE A 2 -8.20 -9.36 -3.52
C ILE A 2 -8.19 -8.10 -4.38
N LEU A 3 -7.79 -6.97 -3.79
CA LEU A 3 -7.68 -5.69 -4.48
C LEU A 3 -6.23 -5.40 -4.88
N ASP A 4 -6.00 -5.08 -6.14
CA ASP A 4 -4.69 -4.67 -6.62
C ASP A 4 -4.44 -3.18 -6.31
N ILE A 5 -3.29 -2.90 -5.69
CA ILE A 5 -2.87 -1.55 -5.31
C ILE A 5 -1.50 -1.26 -5.91
N THR A 6 -1.47 -0.31 -6.84
CA THR A 6 -0.21 0.23 -7.37
C THR A 6 0.40 1.19 -6.37
N VAL A 7 1.54 0.83 -5.79
CA VAL A 7 2.18 1.56 -4.70
C VAL A 7 3.44 2.28 -5.14
N ALA A 8 3.54 3.54 -4.73
CA ALA A 8 4.75 4.34 -4.79
C ALA A 8 5.05 4.88 -3.38
N VAL A 9 5.90 4.13 -2.67
CA VAL A 9 6.34 4.48 -1.32
C VAL A 9 7.81 4.86 -1.41
N ALA A 10 8.10 6.13 -1.20
CA ALA A 10 9.45 6.68 -1.23
C ALA A 10 9.64 7.62 -0.03
N PRO A 11 10.89 7.83 0.44
CA PRO A 11 11.20 8.97 1.28
C PRO A 11 11.03 10.30 0.51
N ASP A 12 11.20 10.29 -0.81
CA ASP A 12 11.23 11.49 -1.66
C ASP A 12 10.11 11.52 -2.72
N PHE A 13 9.25 12.53 -2.62
CA PHE A 13 8.00 12.69 -3.39
C PHE A 13 8.19 13.00 -4.88
N HIS A 14 9.38 13.43 -5.31
CA HIS A 14 9.60 13.98 -6.65
C HIS A 14 9.53 12.95 -7.79
N SER A 15 9.89 11.69 -7.54
CA SER A 15 9.86 10.62 -8.56
C SER A 15 8.47 9.98 -8.73
N VAL A 16 7.48 10.35 -7.92
CA VAL A 16 6.16 9.70 -7.91
C VAL A 16 5.12 10.44 -8.75
N ARG A 17 5.34 11.72 -9.08
CA ARG A 17 4.39 12.52 -9.87
C ARG A 17 4.13 11.96 -11.27
N ASP A 18 5.14 11.41 -11.92
CA ASP A 18 4.98 10.80 -13.26
C ASP A 18 4.15 9.52 -13.22
N LEU A 19 4.12 8.83 -12.08
CA LEU A 19 3.28 7.66 -11.91
C LEU A 19 1.82 8.08 -11.78
N ALA A 20 1.48 9.18 -11.12
CA ALA A 20 0.10 9.64 -10.92
C ALA A 20 -0.71 9.88 -12.21
N ALA A 21 -0.07 9.97 -13.38
CA ALA A 21 -0.71 10.37 -14.63
C ALA A 21 -1.36 9.25 -15.45
N VAL A 22 -1.19 7.97 -15.07
CA VAL A 22 -1.78 6.83 -15.80
C VAL A 22 -2.98 6.30 -15.01
N ASP A 23 -4.18 6.46 -15.56
CA ASP A 23 -5.41 5.85 -15.08
C ASP A 23 -5.64 4.52 -15.83
N ASP A 24 -5.39 3.41 -15.15
CA ASP A 24 -5.59 2.05 -15.64
C ASP A 24 -6.74 1.34 -14.91
N GLY A 25 -7.53 2.08 -14.12
CA GLY A 25 -8.62 1.53 -13.30
C GLY A 25 -8.17 0.81 -12.02
N THR A 26 -6.89 0.84 -11.65
CA THR A 26 -6.40 0.28 -10.38
C THR A 26 -6.30 1.33 -9.27
N LEU A 27 -6.45 0.90 -8.01
CA LEU A 27 -6.23 1.78 -6.86
C LEU A 27 -4.75 2.12 -6.76
N ARG A 28 -4.42 3.41 -6.59
CA ARG A 28 -3.03 3.87 -6.54
C ARG A 28 -2.75 4.54 -5.21
N TYR A 29 -1.69 4.12 -4.55
CA TYR A 29 -1.25 4.70 -3.29
C TYR A 29 0.12 5.35 -3.45
N VAL A 30 0.19 6.62 -3.05
CA VAL A 30 1.41 7.41 -3.01
C VAL A 30 1.56 7.95 -1.60
N GLY A 31 2.67 7.64 -0.93
CA GLY A 31 2.89 8.14 0.42
C GLY A 31 3.86 7.31 1.24
N THR A 32 3.56 7.15 2.52
CA THR A 32 4.42 6.50 3.51
C THR A 32 3.99 5.06 3.76
N VAL A 33 4.88 4.26 4.35
CA VAL A 33 4.54 2.89 4.77
C VAL A 33 3.41 2.90 5.82
N ASP A 34 3.42 3.86 6.75
CA ASP A 34 2.40 3.97 7.79
C ASP A 34 1.04 4.33 7.21
N GLY A 35 1.00 5.23 6.21
CA GLY A 35 -0.22 5.57 5.51
C GLY A 35 -0.75 4.42 4.67
N LEU A 36 0.12 3.67 3.98
CA LEU A 36 -0.27 2.45 3.26
C LEU A 36 -0.87 1.41 4.21
N THR A 37 -0.27 1.24 5.38
CA THR A 37 -0.78 0.33 6.42
C THR A 37 -2.17 0.75 6.89
N GLY A 38 -2.38 2.05 7.11
CA GLY A 38 -3.70 2.60 7.46
C GLY A 38 -4.74 2.34 6.38
N LEU A 39 -4.40 2.64 5.12
CA LEU A 39 -5.30 2.40 3.99
C LEU A 39 -5.73 0.92 3.89
N ILE A 40 -4.79 -0.02 4.04
CA ILE A 40 -5.10 -1.46 3.98
C ILE A 40 -6.02 -1.87 5.12
N PHE A 41 -5.79 -1.35 6.33
CA PHE A 41 -6.67 -1.58 7.47
C PHE A 41 -8.09 -1.03 7.22
N ASP A 42 -8.19 0.16 6.65
CA ASP A 42 -9.49 0.78 6.35
C ASP A 42 -10.26 0.02 5.25
N ILE A 43 -9.56 -0.53 4.25
CA ILE A 43 -10.14 -1.37 3.20
C ILE A 43 -10.76 -2.65 3.80
N GLU A 44 -10.06 -3.29 4.72
CA GLU A 44 -10.55 -4.49 5.42
C GLU A 44 -11.73 -4.15 6.33
N ALA A 45 -11.60 -3.11 7.16
CA ALA A 45 -12.66 -2.66 8.08
C ALA A 45 -13.94 -2.21 7.35
N ALA A 46 -13.82 -1.63 6.15
CA ALA A 46 -14.95 -1.25 5.31
C ALA A 46 -15.59 -2.44 4.55
N GLY A 47 -15.00 -3.64 4.65
CA GLY A 47 -15.45 -4.82 3.89
C GLY A 47 -15.22 -4.67 2.38
N VAL A 48 -14.29 -3.80 1.96
CA VAL A 48 -13.99 -3.55 0.55
C VAL A 48 -13.16 -4.69 -0.02
N ALA A 49 -12.25 -5.31 0.73
CA ALA A 49 -11.52 -6.48 0.25
C ALA A 49 -11.06 -7.36 1.41
N ASP A 50 -10.91 -8.67 1.14
CA ASP A 50 -10.37 -9.63 2.12
C ASP A 50 -8.82 -9.59 2.15
N GLY A 51 -8.22 -8.99 1.12
CA GLY A 51 -6.78 -8.85 1.00
C GLY A 51 -6.38 -7.94 -0.15
N VAL A 52 -5.09 -7.66 -0.25
CA VAL A 52 -4.53 -6.75 -1.27
C VAL A 52 -3.30 -7.35 -1.95
N THR A 53 -3.14 -7.06 -3.23
CA THR A 53 -1.89 -7.27 -3.97
C THR A 53 -1.15 -5.94 -4.08
N LEU A 54 0.10 -5.88 -3.63
CA LEU A 54 0.93 -4.69 -3.84
C LEU A 54 1.68 -4.79 -5.16
N ILE A 55 1.45 -3.83 -6.05
CA ILE A 55 2.11 -3.71 -7.35
C ILE A 55 3.08 -2.54 -7.27
N ALA A 56 4.36 -2.76 -7.57
CA ALA A 56 5.34 -1.69 -7.56
C ALA A 56 5.07 -0.75 -8.73
N ALA A 57 4.90 0.54 -8.42
CA ALA A 57 4.77 1.56 -9.44
C ALA A 57 6.09 1.77 -10.23
N SER A 58 7.24 1.35 -9.69
CA SER A 58 8.51 1.35 -10.44
C SER A 58 9.46 0.23 -10.00
N PRO A 59 10.43 -0.19 -10.83
CA PRO A 59 11.44 -1.19 -10.47
C PRO A 59 12.33 -0.81 -9.28
N ARG A 60 12.31 0.46 -8.85
CA ARG A 60 13.10 0.94 -7.69
C ARG A 60 12.47 0.59 -6.35
N ILE A 61 11.21 0.13 -6.35
CA ILE A 61 10.48 -0.20 -5.13
C ILE A 61 10.74 -1.66 -4.80
N ASP A 62 11.41 -1.90 -3.67
CA ASP A 62 11.56 -3.23 -3.10
C ASP A 62 10.25 -3.68 -2.43
N LEU A 63 9.40 -4.36 -3.20
CA LEU A 63 8.12 -4.88 -2.70
C LEU A 63 8.28 -5.90 -1.58
N ARG A 64 9.39 -6.65 -1.56
CA ARG A 64 9.60 -7.65 -0.52
C ARG A 64 9.82 -6.96 0.82
N ARG A 65 10.68 -5.96 0.85
CA ARG A 65 10.91 -5.15 2.05
C ARG A 65 9.65 -4.39 2.45
N LEU A 66 9.00 -3.72 1.50
CA LEU A 66 7.76 -2.98 1.76
C LEU A 66 6.65 -3.88 2.33
N GLY A 67 6.45 -5.06 1.74
CA GLY A 67 5.46 -6.02 2.22
C GLY A 67 5.75 -6.51 3.63
N HIS A 68 7.02 -6.76 3.96
CA HIS A 68 7.42 -7.13 5.33
C HIS A 68 7.15 -5.99 6.33
N ASP A 69 7.51 -4.76 5.96
CA ASP A 69 7.33 -3.55 6.77
C ASP A 69 5.84 -3.25 7.03
N VAL A 70 4.98 -3.46 6.04
CA VAL A 70 3.51 -3.33 6.16
C VAL A 70 2.96 -4.44 7.05
N LEU A 71 3.33 -5.70 6.81
CA LEU A 71 2.83 -6.85 7.58
C LEU A 71 3.17 -6.72 9.07
N GLN A 72 4.40 -6.32 9.41
CA GLN A 72 4.80 -6.08 10.80
C GLN A 72 3.91 -5.03 11.47
N ARG A 73 3.59 -3.94 10.77
CA ARG A 73 2.74 -2.86 11.31
C ARG A 73 1.28 -3.28 11.44
N LEU A 74 0.75 -4.07 10.50
CA LEU A 74 -0.61 -4.63 10.60
C LEU A 74 -0.73 -5.57 11.81
N VAL A 75 0.26 -6.45 12.03
CA VAL A 75 0.29 -7.32 13.22
C VAL A 75 0.32 -6.49 14.51
N ALA A 76 1.18 -5.46 14.56
CA ALA A 76 1.26 -4.58 15.73
C ALA A 76 -0.03 -3.78 15.97
N ARG A 77 -0.79 -3.43 14.92
CA ARG A 77 -2.10 -2.78 15.04
C ARG A 77 -3.17 -3.75 15.52
N GLY A 78 -3.24 -4.96 14.97
CA GLY A 78 -4.20 -5.98 15.41
C GLY A 78 -4.06 -6.34 16.89
N GLN A 79 -2.83 -6.35 17.41
CA GLN A 79 -2.55 -6.54 18.83
C GLN A 79 -3.06 -5.42 19.75
N ARG A 80 -3.37 -4.22 19.23
CA ARG A 80 -3.94 -3.11 20.03
C ARG A 80 -5.47 -3.14 20.10
N THR A 81 -6.10 -3.88 19.19
CA THR A 81 -7.56 -3.93 19.06
C THR A 81 -8.15 -5.19 19.70
N ALA A 82 -7.31 -6.19 20.03
CA ALA A 82 -7.67 -7.43 20.72
C ALA A 82 -7.50 -7.31 22.24
#